data_AF-A0A3D3ZNE5-F1
#
_entry.id   AF-A0A3D3ZNE5-F1
#
_cell.length_a   1.000
_cell.length_b   1.000
_cell.length_c   1.000
_cell.angle_alpha   90.00
_cell.angle_beta   90.00
_cell.angle_gamma   90.00
#
_symmetry.space_group_name_H-M   'P 1'
#
loop_
_entity.id
_entity.type
_entity.pdbx_description
1 polymer ?
#
loop_
_entity_poly.entity_id
_entity_poly.type
_entity_poly.pdbx_seq_one_letter_code
_entity_poly.pdbx_strand_id
1 'polypeptide(L)'
;MKIYEVYVHIIVVGVDHTSAPIALRERLACSPRQISQVLRFSQQVMQESILLSTCNRIELYGVCAEVGEGIENLLRVFSESRDVALWELRAHCYSF
;
A
#
# COMPACT_ATOMS: atom_id res chain seq x y z
N MET A 1 28.38 21.24 -10.22
CA MET A 1 27.68 20.32 -9.30
C MET A 1 26.20 20.65 -9.38
N LYS A 2 25.44 19.95 -10.24
CA LYS A 2 23.97 20.16 -10.29
C LYS A 2 23.41 19.44 -9.05
N ILE A 3 22.81 20.20 -8.16
CA ILE A 3 21.93 19.68 -7.12
C ILE A 3 20.71 19.18 -7.91
N TYR A 4 20.65 17.86 -8.15
CA TYR A 4 19.46 17.25 -8.72
C TYR A 4 18.40 17.39 -7.63
N GLU A 5 17.33 18.15 -7.90
CA GLU A 5 16.15 18.11 -7.05
C GLU A 5 15.62 16.67 -7.08
N VAL A 6 15.79 15.96 -5.96
CA VAL A 6 15.14 14.68 -5.73
C VAL A 6 13.74 15.03 -5.27
N TYR A 7 12.77 14.95 -6.18
CA TYR A 7 11.37 15.06 -5.82
C TYR A 7 10.98 13.83 -5.00
N VAL A 8 10.41 14.08 -3.83
CA VAL A 8 9.98 13.05 -2.90
C VAL A 8 8.48 13.15 -2.77
N HIS A 9 7.78 12.07 -3.11
CA HIS A 9 6.34 11.97 -3.02
C HIS A 9 5.99 11.04 -1.85
N ILE A 10 5.01 11.48 -1.05
CA ILE A 10 4.32 10.61 -0.11
C ILE A 10 3.04 10.18 -0.82
N ILE A 11 2.92 8.88 -1.06
CA ILE A 11 1.76 8.28 -1.70
C ILE A 11 1.04 7.35 -0.73
N VAL A 12 -0.22 7.07 -1.02
CA VAL A 12 -0.99 6.05 -0.31
C VAL A 12 -1.73 5.15 -1.29
N VAL A 13 -1.81 3.87 -0.95
CA VAL A 13 -2.76 2.93 -1.53
C VAL A 13 -3.58 2.34 -0.38
N GLY A 14 -4.91 2.35 -0.51
CA GLY A 14 -5.76 1.86 0.56
C GLY A 14 -7.17 1.54 0.14
N VAL A 15 -7.89 0.90 1.07
CA VAL A 15 -9.32 0.64 0.95
C VAL A 15 -10.05 1.17 2.17
N ASP A 16 -11.30 1.55 1.99
CA ASP A 16 -12.21 1.86 3.08
C ASP A 16 -13.59 1.22 2.89
N HIS A 17 -14.49 1.49 3.84
CA HIS A 17 -15.86 0.99 3.82
C HIS A 17 -16.72 1.49 2.65
N THR A 18 -16.29 2.54 1.93
CA THR A 18 -16.97 3.07 0.75
C THR A 18 -16.42 2.48 -0.55
N SER A 19 -15.12 2.16 -0.60
CA SER A 19 -14.45 1.66 -1.80
C SER A 19 -14.43 0.13 -1.92
N ALA A 20 -14.53 -0.59 -0.80
CA ALA A 20 -14.37 -2.04 -0.76
C ALA A 20 -15.45 -2.76 0.09
N PRO A 21 -15.93 -3.94 -0.37
CA PRO A 21 -16.81 -4.78 0.43
C PRO A 21 -16.11 -5.26 1.71
N ILE A 22 -16.89 -5.56 2.75
CA ILE A 22 -16.35 -6.01 4.04
C ILE A 22 -15.43 -7.23 3.92
N ALA A 23 -15.76 -8.19 3.06
CA ALA A 23 -14.95 -9.39 2.85
C ALA A 23 -13.53 -9.08 2.33
N LEU A 24 -13.39 -8.08 1.45
CA LEU A 24 -12.07 -7.64 0.99
C LEU A 24 -11.30 -6.94 2.11
N ARG A 25 -11.96 -6.08 2.90
CA ARG A 25 -11.34 -5.41 4.04
C ARG A 25 -10.86 -6.40 5.11
N GLU A 26 -11.61 -7.47 5.38
CA GLU A 26 -11.20 -8.51 6.32
C GLU A 26 -9.97 -9.29 5.83
N ARG A 27 -9.89 -9.57 4.51
CA ARG A 27 -8.69 -10.17 3.90
C ARG A 27 -7.48 -9.24 3.99
N LEU A 28 -7.66 -7.93 3.89
CA LEU A 28 -6.58 -6.95 3.99
C LEU A 28 -6.19 -6.60 5.43
N ALA A 29 -7.09 -6.77 6.40
CA ALA A 29 -6.83 -6.53 7.81
C ALA A 29 -5.65 -7.37 8.34
N CYS A 30 -4.76 -6.72 9.08
CA CYS A 30 -3.50 -7.33 9.50
C CYS A 30 -3.47 -7.61 11.00
N SER A 31 -3.25 -8.87 11.38
CA SER A 31 -2.75 -9.25 12.71
C SER A 31 -1.29 -8.79 12.90
N PRO A 32 -0.76 -8.76 14.13
CA PRO A 32 0.62 -8.34 14.38
C PRO A 32 1.68 -9.05 13.52
N ARG A 33 1.53 -10.36 13.28
CA ARG A 33 2.45 -11.13 12.41
C ARG A 33 2.38 -10.66 10.94
N GLN A 34 1.18 -10.33 10.49
CA GLN A 34 0.93 -9.89 9.12
C GLN A 34 1.40 -8.45 8.89
N ILE A 35 1.31 -7.58 9.91
CA ILE A 35 1.91 -6.23 9.86
C ILE A 35 3.40 -6.34 9.54
N SER A 36 4.15 -7.18 10.26
CA SER A 36 5.57 -7.39 10.00
C SER A 36 5.85 -7.95 8.60
N GLN A 37 4.93 -8.76 8.05
CA GLN A 37 5.07 -9.28 6.69
C GLN A 37 4.89 -8.17 5.65
N VAL A 38 3.80 -7.39 5.74
CA VAL A 38 3.53 -6.26 4.84
C VAL A 38 4.71 -5.28 4.84
N LEU A 39 5.21 -4.90 6.02
CA LEU A 39 6.33 -3.96 6.14
C LEU A 39 7.66 -4.52 5.61
N ARG A 40 7.87 -5.84 5.62
CA ARG A 40 9.05 -6.45 5.00
C ARG A 40 8.98 -6.41 3.47
N PHE A 41 7.80 -6.65 2.90
CA PHE A 41 7.61 -6.54 1.45
C PHE A 41 7.74 -5.08 0.99
N SER A 42 7.18 -4.12 1.74
CA SER A 42 7.29 -2.70 1.37
C SER A 42 8.72 -2.19 1.38
N GLN A 43 9.58 -2.66 2.29
CA GLN A 43 11.01 -2.32 2.33
C GLN A 43 11.78 -2.70 1.06
N GLN A 44 11.27 -3.62 0.24
CA GLN A 44 11.91 -4.01 -1.02
C GLN A 44 11.63 -3.02 -2.16
N VAL A 45 10.59 -2.18 -2.01
CA VAL A 45 10.08 -1.33 -3.09
C VAL A 45 9.90 0.14 -2.69
N MET A 46 10.02 0.48 -1.40
CA MET A 46 9.86 1.82 -0.84
C MET A 46 11.01 2.16 0.09
N GLN A 47 11.42 3.43 0.13
CA GLN A 47 12.42 3.90 1.10
C GLN A 47 11.86 3.91 2.52
N GLU A 48 10.62 4.39 2.66
CA GLU A 48 9.89 4.43 3.90
C GLU A 48 8.45 3.99 3.65
N SER A 49 7.83 3.36 4.64
CA SER A 49 6.43 2.96 4.55
C SER A 49 5.75 2.92 5.92
N ILE A 50 4.45 3.20 5.93
CA ILE A 50 3.61 3.15 7.13
C ILE A 50 2.35 2.36 6.79
N LEU A 51 2.02 1.36 7.59
CA LEU A 51 0.76 0.62 7.49
C LEU A 51 -0.23 1.12 8.55
N LEU A 52 -1.39 1.60 8.11
CA LEU A 52 -2.55 1.86 8.97
C LEU A 52 -3.59 0.78 8.74
N SER A 53 -3.81 -0.08 9.74
CA SER A 53 -4.78 -1.18 9.67
C SER A 53 -5.82 -1.04 10.77
N THR A 54 -7.04 -0.63 10.40
CA THR A 54 -8.19 -0.49 11.31
C THR A 54 -9.40 -1.28 10.76
N CYS A 55 -10.51 -1.31 11.49
CA CYS A 55 -11.74 -1.92 10.97
C CYS A 55 -12.36 -1.17 9.78
N ASN A 56 -12.14 0.16 9.69
CA ASN A 56 -12.78 1.01 8.69
C ASN A 56 -11.93 1.23 7.45
N ARG A 57 -10.60 1.20 7.60
CA ARG A 57 -9.65 1.42 6.50
C ARG A 57 -8.36 0.64 6.70
N ILE A 58 -7.79 0.21 5.59
CA ILE A 58 -6.46 -0.39 5.49
C ILE A 58 -5.68 0.44 4.46
N GLU A 59 -4.60 1.09 4.89
CA GLU A 59 -3.81 2.01 4.06
C GLU A 59 -2.33 1.71 4.22
N LEU A 60 -1.62 1.63 3.10
CA LEU A 60 -0.18 1.57 3.05
C LEU A 60 0.33 2.86 2.42
N TYR A 61 1.08 3.61 3.21
CA TYR A 61 1.76 4.81 2.78
C TYR A 61 3.18 4.46 2.37
N GLY A 62 3.71 5.17 1.37
CA GLY A 62 5.06 4.97 0.85
C GLY A 62 5.72 6.27 0.44
N VAL A 63 7.05 6.29 0.49
CA VAL A 63 7.88 7.39 -0.02
C VAL A 63 8.59 6.95 -1.29
N CYS A 64 8.36 7.66 -2.40
CA CYS A 64 8.89 7.32 -3.72
C CYS A 64 9.25 8.56 -4.56
N ALA A 65 10.07 8.37 -5.60
CA ALA A 65 10.43 9.42 -6.56
C ALA A 65 9.46 9.50 -7.76
N GLU A 66 8.85 8.38 -8.13
CA GLU A 66 7.90 8.27 -9.24
C GLU A 66 6.56 7.75 -8.70
N VAL A 67 5.48 8.50 -8.92
CA VAL A 67 4.18 8.24 -8.29
C VAL A 67 3.49 7.02 -8.89
N GLY A 68 3.50 6.87 -10.22
CA GLY A 68 2.83 5.77 -10.91
C GLY A 68 3.46 4.42 -10.58
N GLU A 69 4.79 4.35 -10.64
CA GLU A 69 5.55 3.16 -10.21
C GLU A 69 5.34 2.89 -8.72
N GLY A 70 5.35 3.94 -7.88
CA GLY A 70 5.12 3.81 -6.45
C GLY A 70 3.76 3.18 -6.12
N ILE A 71 2.68 3.65 -6.74
CA ILE A 71 1.33 3.11 -6.54
C ILE A 71 1.28 1.63 -6.93
N GLU A 72 1.84 1.26 -8.08
CA GLU A 72 1.89 -0.13 -8.53
C GLU A 72 2.69 -1.02 -7.57
N ASN A 73 3.80 -0.51 -7.03
CA ASN A 73 4.60 -1.20 -6.03
C ASN A 73 3.82 -1.43 -4.72
N LEU A 74 3.08 -0.43 -4.23
CA LEU A 74 2.25 -0.60 -3.03
C LEU A 74 1.10 -1.61 -3.24
N LEU A 75 0.48 -1.62 -4.43
CA LEU A 75 -0.53 -2.63 -4.79
C LEU A 75 0.08 -4.04 -4.79
N ARG A 76 1.29 -4.21 -5.30
CA ARG A 76 2.01 -5.51 -5.26
C ARG A 76 2.33 -5.95 -3.85
N VAL A 77 2.73 -5.03 -2.97
CA VAL A 77 2.93 -5.34 -1.55
C VAL A 77 1.66 -5.92 -0.92
N PHE A 78 0.50 -5.32 -1.17
CA PHE A 78 -0.76 -5.92 -0.69
C PHE A 78 -1.04 -7.27 -1.35
N SER A 79 -0.82 -7.39 -2.66
CA SER A 79 -1.07 -8.64 -3.37
C SER A 79 -0.27 -9.81 -2.80
N GLU A 80 1.04 -9.62 -2.63
CA GLU A 80 1.96 -10.66 -2.16
C GLU A 80 1.81 -10.96 -0.66
N SER A 81 1.53 -9.94 0.16
CA SER A 81 1.42 -10.13 1.61
C SER A 81 0.05 -10.61 2.07
N ARG A 82 -1.01 -10.41 1.27
CA ARG A 82 -2.41 -10.69 1.65
C ARG A 82 -3.11 -11.73 0.80
N ASP A 83 -2.46 -12.24 -0.24
CA ASP A 83 -3.06 -13.19 -1.19
C ASP A 83 -4.35 -12.63 -1.81
N VAL A 84 -4.25 -11.39 -2.31
CA VAL A 84 -5.30 -10.68 -3.04
C VAL A 84 -4.81 -10.38 -4.43
N ALA A 85 -5.61 -10.66 -5.45
CA ALA A 85 -5.19 -10.43 -6.82
C ALA A 85 -5.07 -8.93 -7.14
N LEU A 86 -4.06 -8.54 -7.93
CA LEU A 86 -3.85 -7.14 -8.32
C LEU A 86 -5.07 -6.51 -9.00
N TRP A 87 -5.84 -7.26 -9.78
CA TRP A 87 -7.04 -6.74 -10.44
C TRP A 87 -8.13 -6.37 -9.42
N GLU A 88 -8.27 -7.15 -8.34
CA GLU A 88 -9.23 -6.91 -7.27
C GLU A 88 -8.82 -5.66 -6.48
N LEU A 89 -7.52 -5.54 -6.19
CA LEU A 89 -6.96 -4.35 -5.55
C LEU A 89 -7.16 -3.10 -6.42
N ARG A 90 -6.86 -3.14 -7.72
CA ARG A 90 -7.05 -2.00 -8.63
C ARG A 90 -8.51 -1.57 -8.76
N ALA A 91 -9.47 -2.49 -8.59
CA ALA A 91 -10.88 -2.19 -8.67
C ALA A 91 -11.42 -1.47 -7.41
N HIS A 92 -10.76 -1.67 -6.25
CA HIS A 92 -11.29 -1.25 -4.95
C HIS A 92 -10.38 -0.30 -4.18
N CYS A 93 -9.09 -0.26 -4.47
CA CYS A 93 -8.15 0.64 -3.84
C CYS A 93 -8.25 2.04 -4.42
N TYR A 94 -8.22 3.04 -3.54
CA TYR A 94 -7.90 4.40 -3.91
C TYR A 94 -6.39 4.64 -3.79
N SER A 95 -5.91 5.67 -4.48
CA SER A 95 -4.54 6.15 -4.38
C SER A 95 -4.47 7.68 -4.43
N PHE A 96 -3.56 8.26 -3.65
CA PHE A 96 -3.27 9.70 -3.63
C PHE A 96 -1.75 9.92 -3.60
#